data_AF-A0A9N8ER43-F1
#
_entry.id   AF-A0A9N8ER43-F1
#
_cell.length_a   1.000
_cell.length_b   1.000
_cell.length_c   1.000
_cell.angle_alpha   90.00
_cell.angle_beta   90.00
_cell.angle_gamma   90.00
#
_symmetry.space_group_name_H-M   'P 1'
#
loop_
_entity.id
_entity.type
_entity.pdbx_description
1 polymer ?
#
loop_
_entity_poly.entity_id
_entity_poly.type
_entity_poly.pdbx_seq_one_letter_code
_entity_poly.pdbx_strand_id
1 'polypeptide(L)'
;MPKSREAIPLPYEFLEEIKNGDMTSGKYVPIGKHPKVPNVVIVFSNHLPHTTRLSEDRYKVHYKIDDTWVRANLSLDHRDADGQPVYIWKIRCGDNGMKTMWNPHQRAEVRKHKRQLVQDEVMERRLKKMREEEGL
;
A
#
# COMPACT_ATOMS: atom_id res chain seq x y z
N MET A 1 -26.40 -8.82 -14.26
CA MET A 1 -24.92 -8.75 -14.26
C MET A 1 -24.45 -8.90 -12.82
N PRO A 2 -23.62 -9.90 -12.48
CA PRO A 2 -22.98 -9.94 -11.17
C PRO A 2 -22.09 -8.70 -11.05
N LYS A 3 -22.32 -7.86 -10.05
CA LYS A 3 -21.40 -6.75 -9.73
C LYS A 3 -20.14 -7.40 -9.17
N SER A 4 -19.09 -7.54 -9.97
CA SER A 4 -17.77 -7.86 -9.42
C SER A 4 -17.46 -6.78 -8.39
N ARG A 5 -17.19 -7.16 -7.14
CA ARG A 5 -16.71 -6.20 -6.14
C ARG A 5 -15.49 -5.50 -6.73
N GLU A 6 -15.63 -4.21 -7.04
CA GLU A 6 -14.63 -3.43 -7.79
C GLU A 6 -13.25 -3.40 -7.11
N ALA A 7 -13.18 -3.68 -5.81
CA ALA A 7 -11.95 -3.98 -5.12
C ALA A 7 -12.22 -4.87 -3.90
N ILE A 8 -11.72 -6.10 -3.92
CA ILE A 8 -11.51 -6.85 -2.67
C ILE A 8 -10.14 -6.42 -2.17
N PRO A 9 -10.05 -5.66 -1.06
CA PRO A 9 -8.75 -5.26 -0.54
C PRO A 9 -7.96 -6.52 -0.14
N LEU A 10 -6.65 -6.50 -0.43
CA LEU A 10 -5.76 -7.57 0.00
C LEU A 10 -5.75 -7.65 1.53
N PRO A 11 -5.94 -8.83 2.14
CA PRO A 11 -5.97 -8.99 3.58
C PRO A 11 -4.53 -9.07 4.14
N TYR A 12 -3.85 -7.93 4.23
CA TYR A 12 -2.43 -7.86 4.60
C TYR A 12 -2.11 -8.48 5.97
N GLU A 13 -2.94 -8.23 6.98
CA GLU A 13 -2.78 -8.79 8.33
C GLU A 13 -2.79 -10.33 8.30
N PHE A 14 -3.75 -10.91 7.59
CA PHE A 14 -3.85 -12.35 7.40
C PHE A 14 -2.64 -12.93 6.64
N LEU A 15 -2.12 -12.20 5.65
CA LEU A 15 -0.91 -12.63 4.93
C LEU A 15 0.32 -12.64 5.85
N GLU A 16 0.45 -11.66 6.75
CA GLU A 16 1.51 -11.66 7.77
C GLU A 16 1.36 -12.82 8.75
N GLU A 17 0.16 -13.08 9.26
CA GLU A 17 -0.13 -14.23 10.13
C GLU A 17 0.29 -15.55 9.48
N ILE A 18 -0.07 -15.77 8.22
CA ILE A 18 0.38 -16.95 7.46
C ILE A 18 1.91 -17.01 7.41
N LYS A 19 2.56 -15.89 7.06
CA LYS A 19 4.01 -15.83 6.89
C LYS A 19 4.77 -16.03 8.20
N ASN A 20 4.19 -15.62 9.33
CA ASN A 20 4.73 -15.81 10.67
C ASN A 20 4.45 -17.21 11.22
N GLY A 21 3.58 -17.99 10.57
CA GLY A 21 3.27 -19.35 10.99
C GLY A 21 2.32 -19.40 12.19
N ASP A 22 1.60 -18.32 12.47
CA ASP A 22 0.64 -18.24 13.55
C ASP A 22 -0.65 -17.62 13.04
N MET A 23 -1.70 -18.43 12.95
CA MET A 23 -2.93 -18.07 12.28
C MET A 23 -4.11 -18.65 13.05
N THR A 24 -5.13 -17.83 13.29
CA THR A 24 -6.31 -18.26 14.06
C THR A 24 -7.54 -18.34 13.16
N SER A 25 -8.27 -19.45 13.24
CA SER A 25 -9.55 -19.60 12.54
C SER A 25 -10.69 -19.04 13.39
N GLY A 26 -11.15 -17.82 13.11
CA GLY A 26 -12.21 -17.17 13.89
C GLY A 26 -13.61 -17.79 13.79
N LYS A 27 -13.84 -18.80 12.93
CA LYS A 27 -15.15 -19.47 12.80
C LYS A 27 -15.21 -20.80 13.56
N TYR A 28 -16.33 -20.99 14.24
CA TYR A 28 -16.73 -22.17 15.03
C TYR A 28 -15.93 -22.35 16.34
N VAL A 29 -14.68 -22.76 16.24
CA VAL A 29 -13.77 -22.96 17.37
C VAL A 29 -12.42 -22.40 16.96
N PRO A 30 -11.85 -21.45 17.72
CA PRO A 30 -10.53 -20.89 17.41
C PRO A 30 -9.48 -21.97 17.61
N ILE A 31 -9.19 -22.70 16.54
CA ILE A 31 -8.06 -23.63 16.46
C ILE A 31 -6.90 -22.85 15.86
N GLY A 32 -5.81 -22.77 16.61
CA GLY A 32 -4.53 -22.28 16.11
C GLY A 32 -4.03 -23.17 14.98
N LYS A 33 -3.71 -22.57 13.85
CA LYS A 33 -3.06 -23.25 12.72
C LYS A 33 -1.64 -22.71 12.64
N HIS A 34 -0.69 -23.64 12.54
CA HIS A 34 0.72 -23.32 12.46
C HIS A 34 1.32 -23.79 11.14
N PRO A 35 1.19 -23.00 10.05
CA PRO A 35 1.90 -23.27 8.81
C PRO A 35 3.41 -23.42 9.06
N LYS A 36 4.04 -24.40 8.41
CA LYS A 36 5.49 -24.59 8.52
C LYS A 36 6.22 -23.37 7.95
N VAL A 37 7.17 -22.82 8.70
CA VAL A 37 8.04 -21.71 8.29
C VAL A 37 9.46 -22.25 7.99
N PRO A 38 10.13 -21.83 6.90
CA PRO A 38 9.70 -20.85 5.91
C PRO A 38 8.62 -21.39 4.94
N ASN A 39 7.67 -20.53 4.56
CA ASN A 39 6.62 -20.81 3.59
C ASN A 39 6.62 -19.83 2.41
N VAL A 40 5.91 -20.20 1.35
CA VAL A 40 5.68 -19.35 0.17
C VAL A 40 4.17 -19.18 0.00
N VAL A 41 3.73 -17.92 -0.08
CA VAL A 41 2.34 -17.55 -0.36
C VAL A 41 2.32 -16.82 -1.71
N ILE A 42 1.49 -17.28 -2.64
CA ILE A 42 1.34 -16.66 -3.96
C ILE A 42 -0.01 -15.97 -4.00
N VAL A 43 -0.01 -14.67 -4.27
CA VAL A 43 -1.22 -13.84 -4.35
C VAL A 43 -1.36 -13.32 -5.77
N PHE A 44 -2.47 -13.64 -6.42
CA PHE A 44 -2.85 -13.05 -7.70
C PHE A 44 -3.74 -11.83 -7.43
N SER A 45 -3.31 -10.67 -7.92
CA SER A 45 -4.00 -9.42 -7.72
C SER A 45 -3.96 -8.59 -9.00
N ASN A 46 -5.07 -7.95 -9.32
CA ASN A 46 -5.15 -6.97 -10.41
C ASN A 46 -4.61 -5.60 -9.96
N HIS A 47 -4.33 -5.43 -8.66
CA HIS A 47 -3.83 -4.20 -8.07
C HIS A 47 -2.45 -4.41 -7.44
N LEU A 48 -1.69 -3.32 -7.44
CA LEU A 48 -0.41 -3.25 -6.74
C LEU A 48 -0.60 -3.42 -5.23
N PRO A 49 0.22 -4.28 -4.57
CA PRO A 49 0.20 -4.38 -3.13
C PRO A 49 0.66 -3.06 -2.49
N HIS A 50 0.07 -2.75 -1.34
CA HIS A 50 0.41 -1.61 -0.53
C HIS A 50 1.76 -1.84 0.12
N THR A 51 2.74 -1.01 -0.22
CA THR A 51 4.15 -1.23 0.16
C THR A 51 4.39 -1.08 1.65
N THR A 52 3.54 -0.32 2.35
CA THR A 52 3.64 -0.04 3.79
C THR A 52 2.86 -1.00 4.69
N ARG A 53 2.03 -1.90 4.11
CA ARG A 53 1.16 -2.80 4.90
C ARG A 53 1.75 -4.19 5.12
N LEU A 54 2.92 -4.47 4.54
CA LEU A 54 3.70 -5.69 4.74
C LEU A 54 5.15 -5.28 4.98
N SER A 55 5.89 -6.09 5.73
CA SER A 55 7.33 -5.85 5.91
C SER A 55 8.08 -5.98 4.57
N GLU A 56 9.10 -5.12 4.36
CA GLU A 56 9.81 -4.98 3.08
C GLU A 56 10.49 -6.28 2.60
N ASP A 57 10.87 -7.16 3.54
CA ASP A 57 11.50 -8.46 3.29
C ASP A 57 10.51 -9.54 2.82
N ARG A 58 9.20 -9.30 2.94
CA ARG A 58 8.17 -10.34 2.82
C ARG A 58 7.62 -10.55 1.43
N TYR A 59 7.87 -9.65 0.47
CA TYR A 59 7.27 -9.76 -0.87
C TYR A 59 8.26 -9.63 -2.03
N LYS A 60 8.01 -10.45 -3.07
CA LYS A 60 8.58 -10.31 -4.41
C LYS A 60 7.44 -10.10 -5.38
N VAL A 61 7.39 -8.94 -6.02
CA VAL A 61 6.32 -8.60 -6.97
C VAL A 61 6.75 -8.97 -8.38
N HIS A 62 5.88 -9.71 -9.08
CA HIS A 62 6.04 -10.06 -10.48
C HIS A 62 4.82 -9.59 -11.25
N TYR A 63 5.06 -9.09 -12.45
CA TYR A 63 4.06 -8.63 -13.39
C TYR A 63 4.03 -9.53 -14.60
N LYS A 64 2.83 -9.92 -15.01
CA LYS A 64 2.65 -10.51 -16.33
C LYS A 64 2.59 -9.38 -17.37
N ILE A 65 3.56 -9.34 -18.27
CA ILE A 65 3.60 -8.45 -19.44
C ILE A 65 3.59 -9.36 -20.65
N ASP A 66 2.56 -9.24 -21.47
CA ASP A 66 2.26 -10.16 -22.56
C ASP A 66 2.26 -11.61 -22.05
N ASP A 67 3.23 -12.42 -22.46
CA ASP A 67 3.36 -13.81 -21.99
C ASP A 67 4.59 -14.06 -21.10
N THR A 68 5.19 -12.99 -20.58
CA THR A 68 6.37 -13.05 -19.72
C THR A 68 6.09 -12.52 -18.33
N TRP A 69 6.71 -13.15 -17.32
CA TRP A 69 6.69 -12.65 -15.95
C TRP A 69 7.95 -11.82 -15.70
N VAL A 70 7.76 -10.56 -15.36
CA VAL A 70 8.88 -9.65 -15.08
C VAL A 70 8.84 -9.18 -13.65
N ARG A 71 10.01 -9.15 -13.01
CA ARG A 71 10.14 -8.73 -11.62
C ARG A 71 10.03 -7.22 -11.52
N ALA A 72 9.16 -6.76 -10.62
CA ALA A 72 9.14 -5.36 -10.20
C ALA A 72 10.11 -5.16 -9.04
N ASN A 73 10.88 -4.08 -9.11
CA ASN A 73 11.74 -3.66 -8.03
C ASN A 73 11.14 -2.43 -7.37
N LEU A 74 11.04 -2.45 -6.04
CA LEU A 74 10.63 -1.30 -5.27
C LEU A 74 11.83 -0.35 -5.16
N SER A 75 11.63 0.92 -5.47
CA SER A 75 12.66 1.94 -5.35
C SER A 75 12.10 3.19 -4.70
N LEU A 76 12.89 3.83 -3.84
CA LEU A 76 12.57 5.16 -3.33
C LEU A 76 12.47 6.14 -4.50
N ASP A 77 11.39 6.91 -4.56
CA ASP A 77 11.18 7.97 -5.54
C ASP A 77 11.50 9.33 -4.93
N HIS A 78 10.74 9.71 -3.89
CA HIS A 78 10.94 10.96 -3.15
C HIS A 78 10.52 10.79 -1.68
N ARG A 79 10.76 11.80 -0.86
CA ARG A 79 10.17 11.92 0.48
C ARG A 79 8.97 12.86 0.41
N ASP A 80 7.88 12.53 1.10
CA ASP A 80 6.72 13.41 1.17
C ASP A 80 6.98 14.65 2.05
N ALA A 81 5.94 15.46 2.26
CA ALA A 81 6.04 16.69 3.05
C ALA A 81 6.42 16.45 4.51
N ASP A 82 6.14 15.26 5.02
CA ASP A 82 6.41 14.81 6.39
C ASP A 82 7.75 14.08 6.49
N GLY A 83 8.51 14.05 5.39
CA GLY A 83 9.81 13.38 5.30
C GLY A 83 9.73 11.86 5.16
N GLN A 84 8.53 11.29 4.98
CA GLN A 84 8.33 9.85 4.84
C GLN A 84 8.73 9.36 3.44
N PRO A 85 9.43 8.23 3.31
CA PRO A 85 9.85 7.69 2.02
C PRO A 85 8.64 7.22 1.20
N VAL A 86 8.51 7.74 -0.02
CA VAL A 86 7.54 7.31 -1.03
C VAL A 86 8.24 6.40 -2.04
N TYR A 87 7.77 5.17 -2.15
CA TYR A 87 8.38 4.16 -3.02
C TYR A 87 7.56 3.91 -4.29
N ILE A 88 8.22 3.78 -5.44
CA ILE A 88 7.60 3.42 -6.72
C ILE A 88 8.03 2.02 -7.18
N TRP A 89 7.18 1.39 -7.99
CA TRP A 89 7.48 0.12 -8.62
C TRP A 89 8.13 0.35 -9.99
N LYS A 90 9.36 -0.10 -10.12
CA LYS A 90 10.17 -0.09 -11.34
C LYS A 90 10.09 -1.45 -12.02
N ILE A 91 9.46 -1.50 -13.19
CA ILE A 91 9.25 -2.72 -13.95
C ILE A 91 10.13 -2.66 -15.20
N ARG A 92 11.06 -3.61 -15.31
CA ARG A 92 11.85 -3.75 -16.54
C ARG A 92 10.96 -4.39 -17.60
N CYS A 93 10.95 -3.86 -18.82
CA CYS A 93 10.18 -4.38 -19.95
C CYS A 93 11.14 -4.59 -21.13
N GLY A 94 11.43 -5.85 -21.46
CA GLY A 94 12.35 -6.21 -22.54
C GLY A 94 13.79 -5.74 -22.32
N ASP A 95 14.54 -5.61 -23.41
CA ASP A 95 15.99 -5.39 -23.38
C ASP A 95 16.40 -3.97 -22.97
N ASN A 96 15.58 -2.95 -23.27
CA ASN A 96 15.92 -1.53 -23.02
C ASN A 96 14.79 -0.67 -22.41
N GLY A 97 13.59 -1.21 -22.18
CA GLY A 97 12.46 -0.44 -21.65
C GLY A 97 12.37 -0.51 -20.13
N MET A 98 12.31 0.62 -19.45
CA MET A 98 11.97 0.67 -18.02
C MET A 98 10.65 1.39 -17.84
N LYS A 99 9.60 0.66 -17.47
CA LYS A 99 8.28 1.23 -17.18
C LYS A 99 8.18 1.48 -15.68
N THR A 100 8.00 2.75 -15.30
CA THR A 100 7.66 3.11 -13.92
C THR A 100 6.16 3.02 -13.75
N MET A 101 5.71 2.30 -12.72
CA MET A 101 4.30 2.26 -12.33
C MET A 101 4.14 2.77 -10.91
N TRP A 102 3.29 3.78 -10.79
CA TRP A 102 2.87 4.33 -9.52
C TRP A 102 1.79 3.44 -8.90
N ASN A 103 1.89 3.17 -7.60
CA ASN A 103 0.80 2.51 -6.89
C ASN A 103 -0.36 3.52 -6.73
N PRO A 104 -1.56 3.25 -7.29
CA PRO A 104 -2.72 4.13 -7.14
C PRO A 104 -3.08 4.40 -5.68
N HIS A 105 -2.84 3.43 -4.78
CA HIS A 105 -3.13 3.58 -3.35
C HIS A 105 -2.22 4.61 -2.68
N GLN A 106 -0.92 4.61 -2.98
CA GLN A 106 -0.01 5.65 -2.51
C GLN A 106 -0.40 7.02 -3.09
N ARG A 107 -0.80 7.09 -4.37
CA ARG A 107 -1.25 8.35 -4.96
C ARG A 107 -2.51 8.87 -4.27
N ALA A 108 -3.42 8.00 -3.87
CA ALA A 108 -4.62 8.35 -3.13
C ALA A 108 -4.31 8.80 -1.70
N GLU A 109 -3.41 8.10 -1.00
CA GLU A 109 -2.96 8.48 0.34
C GLU A 109 -2.19 9.80 0.33
N VAL A 110 -1.21 9.99 -0.56
CA VAL A 110 -0.48 11.26 -0.72
C VAL A 110 -1.44 12.40 -1.06
N ARG A 111 -2.45 12.15 -1.92
CA ARG A 111 -3.49 13.16 -2.22
C ARG A 111 -4.37 13.45 -1.03
N LYS A 112 -4.75 12.43 -0.25
CA LYS A 112 -5.54 12.60 0.98
C LYS A 112 -4.74 13.43 1.99
N HIS A 113 -3.47 13.10 2.18
CA HIS A 113 -2.57 13.82 3.08
C HIS A 113 -2.41 15.28 2.67
N LYS A 114 -2.14 15.56 1.38
CA LYS A 114 -2.09 16.94 0.87
C LYS A 114 -3.39 17.71 1.08
N ARG A 115 -4.55 17.06 0.92
CA ARG A 115 -5.85 17.70 1.19
C ARG A 115 -6.02 18.01 2.67
N GLN A 116 -5.59 17.10 3.56
CA GLN A 116 -5.64 17.28 5.01
C GLN A 116 -4.80 18.49 5.42
N LEU A 117 -3.54 18.56 4.98
CA LEU A 117 -2.63 19.67 5.28
C LEU A 117 -3.20 21.03 4.83
N VAL A 118 -3.77 21.10 3.63
CA VAL A 118 -4.41 22.33 3.13
C VAL A 118 -5.63 22.71 3.99
N GLN A 119 -6.41 21.73 4.44
CA GLN A 119 -7.55 21.99 5.32
C GLN A 119 -7.10 22.50 6.70
N ASP A 120 -6.05 21.89 7.25
CA ASP A 120 -5.49 22.27 8.56
C ASP A 120 -4.89 23.68 8.50
N GLU A 121 -4.14 24.02 7.45
CA GLU A 121 -3.59 25.39 7.25
C GLU A 121 -4.71 26.44 7.12
N VAL A 122 -5.78 26.12 6.39
CA VAL A 122 -6.95 27.00 6.27
C VAL A 122 -7.65 27.18 7.62
N MET A 123 -7.75 26.11 8.41
CA MET A 123 -8.35 26.14 9.75
C MET A 123 -7.51 27.00 10.71
N GLU A 124 -6.19 26.85 10.71
CA GLU A 124 -5.29 27.68 11.52
C GLU A 124 -5.41 29.17 11.18
N ARG A 125 -5.45 29.52 9.88
CA ARG A 125 -5.63 30.91 9.46
C ARG A 125 -6.98 31.50 9.94
N ARG A 126 -8.05 30.70 9.93
CA ARG A 126 -9.36 31.12 10.45
C ARG A 126 -9.33 31.33 11.96
N LEU A 127 -8.73 30.39 12.70
CA LEU A 127 -8.56 30.50 14.14
C LEU A 127 -7.73 31.72 14.54
N LYS A 128 -6.68 32.03 13.77
CA LYS A 128 -5.84 33.22 14.01
C LYS A 128 -6.65 34.51 13.82
N LYS A 129 -7.44 34.61 12.75
CA LYS A 129 -8.34 35.76 12.52
C LYS A 129 -9.37 35.93 13.64
N MET A 130 -10.01 34.85 14.08
CA MET A 130 -10.97 34.92 15.19
C MET A 130 -10.32 35.41 16.49
N ARG A 131 -9.09 34.97 16.81
CA ARG A 131 -8.36 35.47 17.98
C ARG A 131 -7.97 36.95 17.87
N GLU A 132 -7.68 37.42 16.66
CA GLU A 132 -7.41 38.83 16.39
C GLU A 132 -8.68 39.69 16.49
N GLU A 133 -9.84 39.12 16.15
CA GLU A 133 -11.16 39.78 16.24
C GLU A 133 -11.75 39.77 17.67
N GLU A 134 -11.48 38.74 18.48
CA GLU A 134 -11.88 38.65 19.90
C GLU A 134 -10.93 39.39 20.87
N GLY A 135 -9.76 39.82 20.39
CA GLY A 135 -8.74 40.55 21.16
C GLY A 135 -8.82 42.08 21.07
N LEU A 136 -9.90 42.63 20.50
CA LEU A 136 -10.28 44.04 20.44
C LEU A 136 -11.48 44.30 21.35
#